data_AF-C2BE16-F1
#
_entry.id   AF-C2BE16-F1
#
_cell.length_a   1.000
_cell.length_b   1.000
_cell.length_c   1.000
_cell.angle_alpha   90.00
_cell.angle_beta   90.00
_cell.angle_gamma   90.00
#
_symmetry.space_group_name_H-M   'P 1'
#
loop_
_entity.id
_entity.type
_entity.pdbx_description
1 polymer ?
#
loop_
_entity_poly.entity_id
_entity_poly.type
_entity_poly.pdbx_seq_one_letter_code
_entity_poly.pdbx_strand_id
1 'polypeptide(L)' 'LSTDARLDRKALLGQPLTLEIPTQGFLSAPRYLNGKITAIAVSSEEIGRHALRGVYLHVQPDLVADDQAATS' A
#
# COMPACT_ATOMS: atom_id res chain seq x y z
N LEU A 1 -24.20 0.45 6.06
CA LEU A 1 -23.72 -0.81 5.45
C LEU A 1 -23.75 -0.65 3.93
N SER A 2 -22.70 -0.01 3.41
CA SER A 2 -22.38 0.13 1.99
C SER A 2 -20.85 0.29 2.01
N THR A 3 -20.05 -0.33 1.16
CA THR A 3 -20.16 -0.26 -0.29
C THR A 3 -19.48 -1.51 -0.85
N ASP A 4 -20.24 -2.33 -1.56
CA ASP A 4 -19.72 -3.47 -2.33
C ASP A 4 -19.00 -2.91 -3.58
N ALA A 5 -17.91 -2.17 -3.33
CA ALA A 5 -16.92 -1.88 -4.35
C ALA A 5 -16.12 -3.17 -4.50
N ARG A 6 -16.59 -4.06 -5.39
CA ARG A 6 -15.78 -5.17 -5.87
C ARG A 6 -14.54 -4.56 -6.50
N LEU A 7 -13.48 -4.45 -5.69
CA LEU A 7 -12.16 -3.99 -6.11
C LEU A 7 -11.81 -4.68 -7.43
N ASP A 8 -11.69 -3.89 -8.51
CA ASP A 8 -11.30 -4.43 -9.81
C ASP A 8 -9.80 -4.75 -9.76
N ARG A 9 -9.54 -5.97 -9.28
CA ARG A 9 -8.20 -6.53 -9.09
C ARG A 9 -7.36 -6.43 -10.36
N LYS A 10 -7.97 -6.64 -11.53
CA LYS A 10 -7.26 -6.60 -12.80
C LYS A 10 -6.87 -5.17 -13.15
N ALA A 11 -7.75 -4.21 -12.91
CA ALA A 11 -7.46 -2.80 -13.14
C ALA A 11 -6.31 -2.26 -12.27
N LEU A 12 -6.08 -2.88 -11.10
CA LEU A 12 -4.99 -2.48 -10.19
C LEU A 12 -3.61 -3.03 -10.57
N LEU A 13 -3.53 -4.14 -11.30
CA LEU A 13 -2.24 -4.70 -11.69
C LEU A 13 -1.53 -3.75 -12.67
N GLY A 14 -0.26 -3.46 -12.40
CA GLY A 14 0.54 -2.53 -13.19
C GLY A 14 0.32 -1.05 -12.84
N GLN A 15 -0.62 -0.73 -11.95
CA GLN A 15 -0.81 0.65 -11.49
C GLN A 15 0.30 1.07 -10.52
N PRO A 16 0.71 2.35 -10.55
CA PRO A 16 1.57 2.91 -9.52
C PRO A 16 0.82 3.00 -8.18
N LEU A 17 1.57 2.87 -7.09
CA LEU A 17 1.12 3.01 -5.72
C LEU A 17 2.14 3.83 -4.93
N THR A 18 1.65 4.82 -4.19
CA THR A 18 2.41 5.54 -3.17
C THR A 18 1.84 5.17 -1.81
N LEU A 19 2.67 4.56 -0.97
CA LEU A 19 2.36 4.30 0.43
C LEU A 19 2.96 5.40 1.29
N GLU A 20 2.12 6.14 1.98
CA GLU A 20 2.52 7.11 3.00
C GLU A 20 2.64 6.44 4.37
N ILE A 21 3.81 6.57 4.99
CA ILE A 21 4.12 6.06 6.33
C ILE A 21 4.30 7.26 7.25
N PRO A 22 3.35 7.53 8.16
CA PRO A 22 3.50 8.59 9.12
C PRO A 22 4.66 8.28 10.08
N THR A 23 5.49 9.28 10.34
CA THR A 23 6.58 9.19 11.32
C THR A 23 6.21 9.91 12.60
N GLN A 24 6.67 9.41 13.75
CA GLN A 24 6.38 10.04 15.04
C GLN A 24 7.24 11.29 15.22
N GLY A 25 6.61 12.42 15.53
CA GLY A 25 7.26 13.70 15.85
C GLY A 25 6.53 14.89 15.24
N PHE A 26 6.48 16.00 15.96
CA PHE A 26 5.72 17.20 15.55
C PHE A 26 6.23 17.83 14.25
N LEU A 27 7.52 17.66 13.93
CA LEU A 27 8.17 18.19 12.72
C LEU A 27 8.63 17.08 11.75
N SER A 28 8.24 15.83 11.98
CA SER A 28 8.74 14.71 11.19
C SER A 28 7.91 14.57 9.91
N ALA A 29 8.58 14.65 8.76
CA ALA A 29 7.95 14.46 7.47
C ALA A 29 7.56 12.97 7.27
N PRO A 30 6.38 12.67 6.70
CA PRO A 30 6.01 11.30 6.37
C PRO A 30 7.00 10.70 5.38
N ARG A 31 7.16 9.38 5.43
CA ARG A 31 7.96 8.64 4.45
C ARG A 31 7.06 8.09 3.37
N TYR A 32 7.54 8.12 2.14
CA TYR A 32 6.80 7.60 0.98
C TYR A 32 7.52 6.39 0.41
N LEU A 33 6.79 5.30 0.22
CA LEU A 33 7.25 4.15 -0.55
C LEU A 33 6.47 4.12 -1.86
N ASN A 34 7.17 4.29 -2.97
CA ASN A 34 6.60 4.26 -4.31
C ASN A 34 6.89 2.92 -4.98
N GLY A 35 5.95 2.45 -5.79
CA GLY A 35 6.18 1.27 -6.60
C GLY A 35 4.98 0.91 -7.46
N LYS A 36 5.08 -0.22 -8.13
CA LYS A 36 4.03 -0.75 -9.00
C LYS A 36 3.39 -1.99 -8.40
N ILE A 37 2.06 -2.05 -8.44
CA ILE A 37 1.32 -3.25 -8.00
C ILE A 37 1.58 -4.38 -9.00
N THR A 38 2.06 -5.52 -8.50
CA THR A 38 2.42 -6.70 -9.31
C THR A 38 1.59 -7.94 -8.99
N ALA A 39 1.01 -8.01 -7.79
CA ALA A 39 0.05 -9.05 -7.44
C ALA A 39 -0.97 -8.53 -6.43
N ILE A 40 -2.12 -9.20 -6.38
CA ILE A 40 -3.20 -8.90 -5.44
C ILE A 40 -3.83 -10.20 -4.94
N ALA A 41 -3.98 -10.31 -3.62
CA ALA A 41 -4.69 -11.39 -2.96
C ALA A 41 -5.82 -10.84 -2.09
N VAL A 42 -6.91 -11.59 -1.99
CA VAL A 42 -8.06 -11.23 -1.15
C VAL A 42 -8.34 -12.39 -0.22
N SER A 43 -8.40 -12.11 1.08
CA SER A 43 -8.87 -13.07 2.07
C SER A 43 -10.23 -12.61 2.62
N SER A 44 -11.04 -13.58 3.04
CA SER A 44 -12.22 -13.31 3.85
C SER A 44 -12.10 -14.21 5.07
N GLU A 45 -12.07 -13.59 6.25
CA GLU A 45 -11.98 -14.29 7.51
C GLU A 45 -13.21 -13.93 8.36
N GLU A 46 -13.88 -14.94 8.89
CA GLU A 46 -15.00 -14.73 9.80
C GLU A 46 -14.49 -14.68 11.24
N ILE A 47 -14.62 -13.52 11.87
CA ILE A 47 -14.30 -13.29 13.28
C ILE A 47 -15.62 -13.09 14.03
N GLY A 48 -16.08 -14.15 14.72
CA GLY A 48 -17.35 -14.16 15.43
C GLY A 48 -18.54 -14.12 14.47
N ARG A 49 -19.27 -13.01 14.42
CA ARG A 49 -20.37 -12.76 13.46
C ARG A 49 -20.00 -11.75 12.37
N HIS A 50 -18.74 -11.35 12.29
CA HIS A 50 -18.27 -10.36 11.32
C HIS A 50 -17.32 -11.00 10.33
N ALA A 51 -17.62 -10.88 9.03
CA ALA A 51 -16.67 -11.20 7.98
C ALA A 51 -15.75 -10.00 7.76
N LEU A 52 -14.47 -10.13 8.09
CA LEU A 52 -13.43 -9.20 7.68
C LEU A 52 -12.91 -9.61 6.31
N ARG A 53 -12.77 -8.65 5.41
CA ARG A 53 -12.19 -8.87 4.09
C ARG A 53 -10.82 -8.19 4.02
N GLY A 54 -9.77 -8.99 3.94
CA GLY A 54 -8.39 -8.52 3.77
C GLY A 54 -8.04 -8.36 2.30
N VAL A 55 -7.27 -7.33 1.96
CA VAL A 55 -6.64 -7.15 0.65
C VAL A 55 -5.13 -7.04 0.86
N TYR A 56 -4.38 -7.88 0.16
CA TYR A 56 -2.92 -7.89 0.18
C TYR A 56 -2.41 -7.49 -1.20
N LEU A 57 -1.47 -6.55 -1.24
CA LEU A 57 -0.83 -6.07 -2.46
C LEU A 57 0.64 -6.47 -2.43
N HIS A 58 1.13 -7.02 -3.54
CA HIS A 58 2.56 -7.15 -3.77
C HIS A 58 3.02 -5.97 -4.62
N VAL A 59 3.97 -5.19 -4.11
CA VAL A 59 4.42 -3.95 -4.73
C VAL A 59 5.89 -4.11 -5.10
N GLN A 60 6.20 -3.96 -6.38
CA GLN A 60 7.58 -3.86 -6.84
C GLN A 60 8.02 -2.42 -6.59
N PRO A 61 9.02 -2.16 -5.73
CA PRO A 61 9.51 -0.81 -5.50
C PRO A 61 10.07 -0.22 -6.79
N ASP A 62 9.77 1.06 -7.00
CA ASP A 62 10.57 1.87 -7.92
C ASP A 62 11.94 2.01 -7.24
N LEU A 63 13.03 1.76 -7.97
CA LEU A 63 14.40 1.72 -7.43
C LEU A 63 14.60 2.83 -6.38
N VAL A 64 15.04 2.46 -5.18
CA VAL A 64 15.45 3.43 -4.18
C VAL A 64 16.70 4.10 -4.74
N ALA A 65 16.56 5.30 -5.27
CA ALA A 65 17.71 6.15 -5.51
C ALA A 65 18.26 6.55 -4.13
N ASP A 66 19.11 5.71 -3.57
CA ASP A 66 20.01 6.10 -2.50
C ASP A 66 21.29 6.59 -3.17
N ASP A 67 21.36 7.90 -3.45
CA ASP A 67 22.63 8.61 -3.53
C ASP A 67 22.47 10.14 -3.43
N GLN A 68 23.22 10.72 -2.48
CA GLN A 68 23.62 12.14 -2.34
C GLN A 68 22.56 13.17 -1.89
N ALA A 69 22.55 13.51 -0.59
CA ALA A 69 22.77 14.88 -0.09
C ALA A 69 22.48 15.00 1.42
N ALA A 70 23.48 14.70 2.27
CA ALA A 70 23.63 15.34 3.59
C ALA A 70 24.95 14.90 4.25
N THR A 71 26.08 15.18 3.62
CA THR A 71 27.32 15.39 4.36
C THR A 71 28.09 16.50 3.66
N SER A 72 27.85 17.74 4.09
CA SER A 72 28.75 18.89 3.99
C SER A 72 28.28 19.92 5.00
#